data_AF-A0A1I8PSS1-F1
#
_entry.id   AF-A0A1I8PSS1-F1
#
_cell.length_a   1.000
_cell.length_b   1.000
_cell.length_c   1.000
_cell.angle_alpha   90.00
_cell.angle_beta   90.00
_cell.angle_gamma   90.00
#
_symmetry.space_group_name_H-M   'P 1'
#
loop_
_entity.id
_entity.type
_entity.pdbx_description
1 polymer ?
#
loop_
_entity_poly.entity_id
_entity_poly.type
_entity_poly.pdbx_seq_one_letter_code
_entity_poly.pdbx_strand_id
1 'polypeptide(L)'
;MSLQKTFIVFTIACMALVMAKTQRLNGLLPERSILNFMASSSRALQGNPTRSLECFDYYIPIIDETAQQYQWDLGNCTEAFENAQQAAFQASSEQRNQLAKTVNDSCEILIECENAATAEDVYQCYINQGPTEAKTLYTVSIDATSQYATLEEKIRQAQSEEDMCNTKARISYEKDSTQAYGELNSCILNDTPIPTTATPSSKV
;
A
#
# COMPACT_ATOMS: atom_id res chain seq x y z
N MET A 1 -38.10 19.26 2.51
CA MET A 1 -37.48 18.46 1.41
C MET A 1 -36.26 19.11 0.74
N SER A 2 -35.75 20.28 1.18
CA SER A 2 -34.57 20.91 0.57
C SER A 2 -33.25 20.69 1.32
N LEU A 3 -33.27 20.41 2.64
CA LEU A 3 -32.06 20.21 3.45
C LEU A 3 -31.42 18.82 3.31
N GLN A 4 -32.21 17.80 2.97
CA GLN A 4 -31.72 16.43 2.80
C GLN A 4 -30.91 16.26 1.50
N LYS A 5 -31.21 17.08 0.47
CA LYS A 5 -30.49 17.05 -0.81
C LYS A 5 -29.11 17.71 -0.71
N THR A 6 -28.96 18.73 0.14
CA THR A 6 -27.67 19.42 0.35
C THR A 6 -26.66 18.57 1.14
N PHE A 7 -27.13 17.76 2.10
CA PHE A 7 -26.28 16.84 2.85
C PHE A 7 -25.72 15.69 1.99
N ILE A 8 -26.52 15.16 1.07
CA ILE A 8 -26.10 14.08 0.16
C ILE A 8 -25.04 14.56 -0.83
N VAL A 9 -25.12 15.82 -1.29
CA VAL A 9 -24.12 16.39 -2.20
C VAL A 9 -22.78 16.63 -1.48
N PHE A 10 -22.82 17.03 -0.20
CA PHE A 10 -21.60 17.25 0.58
C PHE A 10 -20.87 15.95 0.96
N THR A 11 -21.59 14.85 1.22
CA THR A 11 -20.97 13.56 1.53
C THR A 11 -20.34 12.89 0.31
N ILE A 12 -20.93 13.04 -0.88
CA ILE A 12 -20.37 12.55 -2.15
C ILE A 12 -19.08 13.32 -2.51
N ALA A 13 -19.04 14.63 -2.27
CA ALA A 13 -17.84 15.44 -2.51
C ALA A 13 -16.66 15.05 -1.60
N CYS A 14 -16.92 14.66 -0.34
CA CYS A 14 -15.87 14.19 0.56
C CYS A 14 -15.33 12.80 0.19
N MET A 15 -16.16 11.88 -0.30
CA MET A 15 -15.67 10.56 -0.77
C MET A 15 -14.80 10.67 -2.03
N ALA A 16 -15.09 11.62 -2.93
CA ALA A 16 -14.26 11.86 -4.11
C ALA A 16 -12.86 12.41 -3.74
N LEU A 17 -12.75 13.19 -2.66
CA LEU A 17 -11.47 13.73 -2.18
C LEU A 17 -10.61 12.68 -1.46
N VAL A 18 -11.20 11.65 -0.86
CA VAL A 18 -10.45 10.52 -0.28
C VAL A 18 -9.87 9.63 -1.39
N MET A 19 -10.58 9.44 -2.51
CA MET A 19 -10.07 8.70 -3.68
C MET A 19 -9.02 9.48 -4.49
N ALA A 20 -9.01 10.82 -4.42
CA ALA A 20 -7.99 11.63 -5.09
C ALA A 20 -6.63 11.58 -4.39
N LYS A 21 -6.57 11.19 -3.11
CA LYS A 21 -5.31 11.17 -2.33
C LYS A 21 -4.46 9.92 -2.56
N THR A 22 -4.98 8.92 -3.25
CA THR A 22 -4.28 7.69 -3.65
C THR A 22 -4.12 7.56 -5.17
N GLN A 23 -4.17 8.66 -5.92
CA GLN A 23 -3.53 8.69 -7.22
C GLN A 23 -2.01 8.69 -6.99
N ARG A 24 -1.47 7.50 -6.70
CA ARG A 24 -0.03 7.24 -6.80
C ARG A 24 0.37 7.68 -8.21
N LEU A 25 1.14 8.76 -8.27
CA LEU A 25 1.70 9.41 -9.46
C LEU A 25 2.77 8.51 -10.15
N ASN A 26 2.57 7.19 -10.14
CA ASN A 26 3.55 6.20 -10.57
C ASN A 26 3.39 5.82 -12.06
N GLY A 27 2.27 6.19 -12.70
CA GLY A 27 1.98 5.81 -14.10
C GLY A 27 2.62 6.68 -15.19
N LEU A 28 3.35 7.74 -14.85
CA LEU A 28 3.75 8.80 -15.81
C LEU A 28 5.23 8.77 -16.21
N LEU A 29 5.98 7.76 -15.74
CA LEU A 29 7.42 7.65 -15.99
C LEU A 29 7.79 6.93 -17.30
N PRO A 30 7.08 5.88 -17.75
CA PRO A 30 7.43 5.19 -19.00
C PRO A 30 7.36 6.10 -20.24
N GLU A 31 6.45 7.08 -20.25
CA GLU A 31 6.26 7.97 -21.39
C GLU A 31 7.40 8.97 -21.57
N ARG A 32 8.10 9.38 -20.51
CA ARG A 32 9.13 10.44 -20.64
C ARG A 32 10.39 9.97 -21.33
N SER A 33 10.83 8.74 -21.06
CA SER A 33 12.06 8.18 -21.64
C SER A 33 11.89 7.94 -23.14
N ILE A 34 10.74 7.41 -23.57
CA ILE A 34 10.44 7.21 -24.99
C ILE A 34 10.27 8.53 -25.75
N LEU A 35 9.65 9.55 -25.12
CA LEU A 35 9.51 10.88 -25.72
C LEU A 35 10.87 11.55 -25.94
N ASN A 36 11.77 11.47 -24.95
CA ASN A 36 13.12 12.01 -25.06
C ASN A 36 13.91 11.29 -26.16
N PHE A 37 13.80 9.96 -26.25
CA PHE A 37 14.40 9.17 -27.32
C PHE A 37 13.90 9.58 -28.71
N MET A 38 12.57 9.68 -28.90
CA MET A 38 12.00 10.09 -30.18
C MET A 38 12.49 11.48 -30.62
N ALA A 39 12.61 12.41 -29.67
CA ALA A 39 13.14 13.74 -29.94
C ALA A 39 14.61 13.72 -30.37
N SER A 40 15.46 12.89 -29.73
CA SER A 40 16.91 12.85 -30.01
C SER A 40 17.28 12.07 -31.26
N SER A 41 16.52 11.02 -31.62
CA SER A 41 16.92 10.08 -32.68
C SER A 41 16.20 10.27 -34.03
N SER A 42 15.21 11.17 -34.11
CA SER A 42 14.32 11.33 -35.27
C SER A 42 14.99 11.41 -36.65
N ARG A 43 16.12 12.14 -36.77
CA ARG A 43 16.86 12.28 -38.05
C ARG A 43 17.68 11.06 -38.39
N ALA A 44 18.27 10.40 -37.38
CA ALA A 44 19.12 9.23 -37.57
C ALA A 44 18.30 8.01 -37.99
N LEU A 45 17.07 7.88 -37.46
CA LEU A 45 16.09 6.88 -37.88
C LEU A 45 15.79 6.92 -39.39
N GLN A 46 15.82 8.12 -40.01
CA GLN A 46 15.59 8.28 -41.44
C GLN A 46 16.86 8.04 -42.28
N GLY A 47 18.05 8.21 -41.70
CA GLY A 47 19.33 8.13 -42.41
C GLY A 47 19.82 6.70 -42.67
N ASN A 48 19.52 5.76 -41.76
CA ASN A 48 19.88 4.35 -41.93
C ASN A 48 18.81 3.41 -41.32
N PRO A 49 17.76 3.08 -42.10
CA PRO A 49 16.62 2.30 -41.59
C PRO A 49 16.99 0.86 -41.24
N THR A 50 17.87 0.20 -42.01
CA THR A 50 18.32 -1.18 -41.73
C THR A 50 18.99 -1.27 -40.37
N ARG A 51 19.95 -0.37 -40.10
CA ARG A 51 20.61 -0.29 -38.79
C ARG A 51 19.63 0.00 -37.66
N SER A 52 18.69 0.93 -37.89
CA SER A 52 17.69 1.29 -36.88
C SER A 52 16.84 0.09 -36.49
N LEU A 53 16.42 -0.74 -37.46
CA LEU A 53 15.70 -1.99 -37.20
C LEU A 53 16.53 -2.97 -36.37
N GLU A 54 17.79 -3.20 -36.73
CA GLU A 54 18.67 -4.11 -35.95
C GLU A 54 18.89 -3.63 -34.51
N CYS A 55 19.03 -2.31 -34.30
CA CYS A 55 19.10 -1.74 -32.95
C CYS A 55 17.77 -1.91 -32.19
N PHE A 56 16.63 -1.72 -32.84
CA PHE A 56 15.32 -1.92 -32.21
C PHE A 56 15.09 -3.39 -31.84
N ASP A 57 15.41 -4.33 -32.72
CA ASP A 57 15.27 -5.77 -32.49
C ASP A 57 16.05 -6.23 -31.25
N TYR A 58 17.17 -5.57 -30.95
CA TYR A 58 17.97 -5.84 -29.75
C TYR A 58 17.46 -5.13 -28.49
N TYR A 59 17.20 -3.82 -28.56
CA TYR A 59 16.94 -3.01 -27.36
C TYR A 59 15.47 -2.95 -26.94
N ILE A 60 14.51 -3.13 -27.86
CA ILE A 60 13.08 -3.12 -27.49
C ILE A 60 12.73 -4.25 -26.50
N PRO A 61 13.19 -5.50 -26.68
CA PRO A 61 12.97 -6.55 -25.68
C PRO A 61 13.54 -6.21 -24.31
N ILE A 62 14.73 -5.58 -24.24
CA ILE A 62 15.37 -5.17 -22.98
C ILE A 62 14.54 -4.07 -22.29
N ILE A 63 14.05 -3.10 -23.06
CA ILE A 63 13.20 -2.02 -22.54
C ILE A 63 11.89 -2.59 -22.00
N ASP A 64 11.29 -3.55 -22.72
CA ASP A 64 10.05 -4.22 -22.29
C ASP A 64 10.27 -5.06 -21.02
N GLU A 65 11.34 -5.86 -20.96
CA GLU A 65 11.73 -6.62 -19.77
C GLU A 65 11.93 -5.70 -18.57
N THR A 66 12.58 -4.54 -18.76
CA THR A 66 12.77 -3.53 -17.71
C THR A 66 11.43 -2.99 -17.19
N ALA A 67 10.46 -2.78 -18.08
CA ALA A 67 9.13 -2.31 -17.70
C ALA A 67 8.31 -3.40 -16.98
N GLN A 68 8.39 -4.65 -17.44
CA GLN A 68 7.75 -5.80 -16.80
C GLN A 68 8.32 -6.05 -15.41
N GLN A 69 9.65 -5.98 -15.24
CA GLN A 69 10.31 -6.12 -13.95
C GLN A 69 9.84 -5.03 -12.97
N TYR A 70 9.71 -3.79 -13.44
CA TYR A 70 9.18 -2.70 -12.61
C TYR A 70 7.75 -2.97 -12.13
N GLN A 71 6.87 -3.44 -13.02
CA GLN A 71 5.50 -3.80 -12.64
C GLN A 71 5.47 -4.95 -11.63
N TRP A 72 6.32 -5.96 -11.83
CA TRP A 72 6.45 -7.08 -10.91
C TRP A 72 6.97 -6.64 -9.53
N ASP A 73 7.99 -5.78 -9.50
CA ASP A 73 8.53 -5.22 -8.25
C ASP A 73 7.46 -4.45 -7.47
N LEU A 74 6.65 -3.62 -8.15
CA LEU A 74 5.53 -2.91 -7.52
C LEU A 74 4.49 -3.89 -6.94
N GLY A 75 4.16 -4.95 -7.68
CA GLY A 75 3.24 -5.99 -7.22
C GLY A 75 3.72 -6.65 -5.93
N ASN A 76 5.01 -7.00 -5.85
CA ASN A 76 5.60 -7.58 -4.65
C ASN A 76 5.61 -6.60 -3.47
N CYS A 77 5.83 -5.30 -3.71
CA CYS A 77 5.76 -4.29 -2.65
C CYS A 77 4.37 -4.27 -2.02
N THR A 78 3.31 -4.28 -2.84
CA THR A 78 1.93 -4.30 -2.36
C THR A 78 1.59 -5.61 -1.66
N GLU A 79 1.98 -6.76 -2.21
CA GLU A 79 1.76 -8.06 -1.56
C GLU A 79 2.46 -8.14 -0.19
N ALA A 80 3.69 -7.63 -0.09
CA ALA A 80 4.40 -7.57 1.18
C ALA A 80 3.67 -6.71 2.22
N PHE A 81 3.13 -5.56 1.82
CA PHE A 81 2.32 -4.70 2.68
C PHE A 81 1.04 -5.41 3.15
N GLU A 82 0.29 -6.04 2.24
CA GLU A 82 -0.94 -6.76 2.58
C GLU A 82 -0.68 -7.89 3.57
N ASN A 83 0.40 -8.65 3.36
CA ASN A 83 0.84 -9.71 4.26
C ASN A 83 1.21 -9.16 5.65
N ALA A 84 1.96 -8.06 5.71
CA ALA A 84 2.33 -7.42 6.97
C ALA A 84 1.12 -6.87 7.72
N GLN A 85 0.17 -6.25 7.02
CA GLN A 85 -1.09 -5.77 7.59
C GLN A 85 -1.91 -6.93 8.15
N GLN A 86 -2.08 -8.01 7.40
CA GLN A 86 -2.83 -9.18 7.84
C GLN A 86 -2.16 -9.85 9.05
N ALA A 87 -0.84 -9.92 9.09
CA ALA A 87 -0.09 -10.40 10.24
C ALA A 87 -0.29 -9.51 11.48
N ALA A 88 -0.34 -8.19 11.32
CA ALA A 88 -0.65 -7.26 12.41
C ALA A 88 -2.06 -7.48 12.98
N PHE A 89 -3.06 -7.71 12.13
CA PHE A 89 -4.41 -8.05 12.57
C PHE A 89 -4.47 -9.37 13.33
N GLN A 90 -3.81 -10.42 12.82
CA GLN A 90 -3.73 -11.71 13.50
C GLN A 90 -3.05 -11.60 14.86
N ALA A 91 -1.94 -10.87 14.94
CA ALA A 91 -1.20 -10.65 16.18
C ALA A 91 -1.99 -9.84 17.23
N SER A 92 -3.06 -9.15 16.83
CA SER A 92 -3.98 -8.44 17.75
C SER A 92 -5.17 -9.28 18.23
N SER A 93 -5.32 -10.51 17.74
CA SER A 93 -6.51 -11.33 18.00
C SER A 93 -6.68 -11.65 19.48
N GLU A 94 -5.59 -12.04 20.15
CA GLU A 94 -5.65 -12.44 21.56
C GLU A 94 -6.09 -11.27 22.45
N GLN A 95 -5.52 -10.10 22.23
CA GLN A 95 -5.86 -8.92 23.01
C GLN A 95 -7.31 -8.49 22.78
N ARG A 96 -7.80 -8.55 21.52
CA ARG A 96 -9.22 -8.29 21.21
C ARG A 96 -10.16 -9.30 21.90
N ASN A 97 -9.79 -10.58 21.91
CA ASN A 97 -10.55 -11.62 22.61
C ASN A 97 -10.57 -11.37 24.12
N GLN A 98 -9.44 -10.98 24.70
CA GLN A 98 -9.35 -10.65 26.12
C GLN A 98 -10.23 -9.46 26.49
N LEU A 99 -10.24 -8.39 25.68
CA LEU A 99 -11.14 -7.25 25.89
C LEU A 99 -12.61 -7.69 25.85
N ALA A 100 -13.00 -8.48 24.85
CA ALA A 100 -14.35 -8.99 24.72
C ALA A 100 -14.76 -9.87 25.92
N LYS A 101 -13.83 -10.72 26.38
CA LYS A 101 -14.04 -11.55 27.58
C LYS A 101 -14.28 -10.68 28.81
N THR A 102 -13.42 -9.70 29.07
CA THR A 102 -13.57 -8.79 30.22
C THR A 102 -14.91 -8.05 30.18
N VAL A 103 -15.36 -7.58 29.01
CA VAL A 103 -16.66 -6.94 28.86
C VAL A 103 -17.80 -7.90 29.20
N ASN A 104 -17.76 -9.12 28.65
CA ASN A 104 -18.80 -10.12 28.89
C ASN A 104 -18.88 -10.51 30.37
N ASP A 105 -17.73 -10.78 31.00
CA ASP A 105 -17.65 -11.13 32.42
C ASP A 105 -18.24 -10.00 33.31
N SER A 106 -17.89 -8.74 33.03
CA SER A 106 -18.44 -7.57 33.74
C SER A 106 -19.94 -7.42 33.55
N CYS A 107 -20.44 -7.65 32.33
CA CYS A 107 -21.87 -7.60 32.05
C CYS A 107 -22.63 -8.73 32.75
N GLU A 108 -22.08 -9.94 32.78
CA GLU A 108 -22.69 -11.10 33.44
C GLU A 108 -22.90 -10.84 34.93
N ILE A 109 -21.88 -10.30 35.63
CA ILE A 109 -21.98 -9.93 37.05
C ILE A 109 -23.12 -8.93 37.31
N LEU A 110 -23.27 -7.92 36.44
CA LEU A 110 -24.33 -6.92 36.59
C LEU A 110 -25.73 -7.46 36.23
N ILE A 111 -25.81 -8.40 35.28
CA ILE A 111 -27.05 -9.08 34.94
C ILE A 111 -27.48 -9.99 36.09
N GLU A 112 -26.56 -10.73 36.71
CA GLU A 112 -26.85 -11.61 37.85
C GLU A 112 -27.50 -10.89 39.04
N CYS A 113 -27.22 -9.59 39.23
CA CYS A 113 -27.86 -8.79 40.27
C CYS A 113 -29.39 -8.74 40.16
N GLU A 114 -29.98 -8.93 38.97
CA GLU A 114 -31.44 -8.94 38.79
C GLU A 114 -32.10 -10.19 39.38
N ASN A 115 -31.32 -11.26 39.58
CA ASN A 115 -31.78 -12.57 40.03
C ASN A 115 -31.65 -12.75 41.55
N ALA A 116 -31.32 -11.70 42.30
CA ALA A 116 -31.20 -11.78 43.74
C ALA A 116 -32.55 -12.05 44.44
N ALA A 117 -32.51 -12.72 45.60
CA ALA A 117 -33.70 -13.28 46.25
C ALA A 117 -34.70 -12.23 46.75
N THR A 118 -34.21 -11.06 47.15
CA THR A 118 -35.05 -9.95 47.64
C THR A 118 -34.74 -8.65 46.92
N ALA A 119 -35.70 -7.73 46.92
CA ALA A 119 -35.49 -6.40 46.35
C ALA A 119 -34.31 -5.65 47.02
N GLU A 120 -34.11 -5.83 48.33
CA GLU A 120 -32.97 -5.25 49.05
C GLU A 120 -31.64 -5.82 48.55
N ASP A 121 -31.56 -7.14 48.33
CA ASP A 121 -30.37 -7.79 47.78
C ASP A 121 -30.06 -7.32 46.35
N VAL A 122 -31.08 -7.11 45.51
CA VAL A 122 -30.91 -6.55 44.16
C VAL A 122 -30.25 -5.18 44.24
N TYR A 123 -30.78 -4.27 45.07
CA TYR A 123 -30.22 -2.93 45.25
C TYR A 123 -28.79 -2.99 45.81
N GLN A 124 -28.56 -3.82 46.84
CA GLN A 124 -27.24 -3.95 47.45
C GLN A 124 -26.21 -4.54 46.48
N CYS A 125 -26.61 -5.48 45.62
CA CYS A 125 -25.77 -6.01 44.56
C CYS A 125 -25.30 -4.90 43.60
N TYR A 126 -26.22 -4.10 43.07
CA TYR A 126 -25.86 -2.98 42.18
C TYR A 126 -25.02 -1.90 42.87
N ILE A 127 -25.28 -1.61 44.16
CA ILE A 127 -24.46 -0.68 44.95
C ILE A 127 -23.01 -1.17 45.05
N ASN A 128 -22.79 -2.47 45.20
CA ASN A 128 -21.47 -3.06 45.39
C ASN A 128 -20.75 -3.34 44.06
N GLN A 129 -21.45 -3.93 43.09
CA GLN A 129 -20.86 -4.35 41.81
C GLN A 129 -20.81 -3.22 40.78
N GLY A 130 -21.79 -2.31 40.77
CA GLY A 130 -21.87 -1.22 39.80
C GLY A 130 -20.58 -0.39 39.69
N PRO A 131 -20.05 0.15 40.81
CA PRO A 131 -18.79 0.90 40.78
C PRO A 131 -17.58 0.06 40.36
N THR A 132 -17.55 -1.21 40.76
CA THR A 132 -16.45 -2.15 40.44
C THR A 132 -16.42 -2.43 38.94
N GLU A 133 -17.55 -2.85 38.38
CA GLU A 133 -17.63 -3.19 36.95
C GLU A 133 -17.56 -1.96 36.05
N ALA A 134 -18.07 -0.79 36.49
CA ALA A 134 -17.85 0.47 35.78
C ALA A 134 -16.36 0.81 35.65
N LYS A 135 -15.57 0.56 36.70
CA LYS A 135 -14.11 0.74 36.66
C LYS A 135 -13.45 -0.28 35.73
N THR A 136 -13.87 -1.54 35.77
CA THR A 136 -13.38 -2.58 34.87
C THR A 136 -13.62 -2.22 33.40
N LEU A 137 -14.83 -1.79 33.05
CA LEU A 137 -15.18 -1.35 31.70
C LEU A 137 -14.43 -0.08 31.27
N TYR A 138 -14.12 0.82 32.22
CA TYR A 138 -13.25 1.96 31.93
C TYR A 138 -11.82 1.51 31.60
N THR A 139 -11.28 0.53 32.31
CA THR A 139 -9.98 -0.08 31.97
C THR A 139 -9.98 -0.73 30.59
N VAL A 140 -11.06 -1.42 30.19
CA VAL A 140 -11.20 -1.96 28.82
C VAL A 140 -11.01 -0.86 27.77
N SER A 141 -11.60 0.33 27.97
CA SER A 141 -11.45 1.46 27.05
C SER A 141 -10.00 1.97 26.95
N ILE A 142 -9.30 2.04 28.09
CA ILE A 142 -7.88 2.42 28.14
C ILE A 142 -7.03 1.40 27.40
N ASP A 143 -7.22 0.12 27.70
CA ASP A 143 -6.45 -0.97 27.10
C ASP A 143 -6.70 -1.05 25.60
N ALA A 144 -7.96 -0.94 25.16
CA ALA A 144 -8.32 -0.89 23.75
C ALA A 144 -7.64 0.28 23.02
N THR A 145 -7.59 1.46 23.64
CA THR A 145 -6.91 2.63 23.07
C THR A 145 -5.41 2.37 22.88
N SER A 146 -4.75 1.80 23.90
CA SER A 146 -3.32 1.48 23.83
C SER A 146 -3.01 0.39 22.80
N GLN A 147 -3.82 -0.67 22.78
CA GLN A 147 -3.68 -1.78 21.84
C GLN A 147 -3.93 -1.33 20.40
N TYR A 148 -4.93 -0.47 20.18
CA TYR A 148 -5.21 0.11 18.87
C TYR A 148 -4.06 0.99 18.37
N ALA A 149 -3.48 1.84 19.23
CA ALA A 149 -2.31 2.63 18.87
C ALA A 149 -1.12 1.74 18.45
N THR A 150 -0.93 0.61 19.12
CA THR A 150 0.10 -0.39 18.76
C THR A 150 -0.18 -1.03 17.40
N LEU A 151 -1.44 -1.37 17.11
CA LEU A 151 -1.85 -1.91 15.82
C LEU A 151 -1.63 -0.88 14.69
N GLU A 152 -2.06 0.37 14.89
CA GLU A 152 -1.83 1.43 13.92
C GLU A 152 -0.35 1.62 13.62
N GLU A 153 0.50 1.60 14.64
CA GLU A 153 1.94 1.77 14.45
C GLU A 153 2.54 0.65 13.59
N LYS A 154 2.12 -0.60 13.81
CA LYS A 154 2.54 -1.73 12.93
C LYS A 154 2.12 -1.53 11.48
N ILE A 155 0.91 -1.03 11.25
CA ILE A 155 0.41 -0.76 9.90
C ILE A 155 1.17 0.40 9.27
N ARG A 156 1.50 1.45 10.04
CA ARG A 156 2.31 2.58 9.56
C ARG A 156 3.73 2.15 9.19
N GLN A 157 4.33 1.26 9.96
CA GLN A 157 5.64 0.66 9.64
C GLN A 157 5.58 -0.11 8.31
N ALA A 158 4.58 -0.99 8.13
CA ALA A 158 4.38 -1.69 6.87
C ALA A 158 4.18 -0.73 5.69
N GLN A 159 3.43 0.36 5.89
CA GLN A 159 3.22 1.38 4.86
C GLN A 159 4.53 2.09 4.48
N SER A 160 5.38 2.41 5.48
CA SER A 160 6.69 3.00 5.24
C SER A 160 7.60 2.05 4.46
N GLU A 161 7.56 0.76 4.75
CA GLU A 161 8.31 -0.27 4.01
C GLU A 161 7.82 -0.38 2.56
N GLU A 162 6.50 -0.36 2.33
CA GLU A 162 5.91 -0.33 0.99
C GLU A 162 6.39 0.89 0.19
N ASP A 163 6.40 2.07 0.80
CA ASP A 163 6.84 3.31 0.14
C ASP A 163 8.34 3.29 -0.19
N MET A 164 9.16 2.73 0.69
CA MET A 164 10.58 2.51 0.43
C MET A 164 10.78 1.51 -0.72
N CYS A 165 10.04 0.40 -0.72
CA CYS A 165 10.06 -0.61 -1.77
C CYS A 165 9.70 -0.01 -3.13
N ASN A 166 8.58 0.71 -3.20
CA ASN A 166 8.11 1.41 -4.40
C ASN A 166 9.12 2.43 -4.91
N THR A 167 9.76 3.18 -4.00
CA THR A 167 10.79 4.16 -4.36
C THR A 167 12.02 3.47 -4.96
N LYS A 168 12.46 2.36 -4.37
CA LYS A 168 13.57 1.56 -4.88
C LYS A 168 13.27 1.00 -6.27
N ALA A 169 12.09 0.42 -6.46
CA ALA A 169 11.63 -0.10 -7.75
C ALA A 169 11.65 1.02 -8.82
N ARG A 170 11.13 2.20 -8.47
CA ARG A 170 11.15 3.37 -9.37
C ARG A 170 12.57 3.79 -9.75
N ILE A 171 13.47 3.92 -8.77
CA ILE A 171 14.86 4.34 -9.02
C ILE A 171 15.56 3.34 -9.95
N SER A 172 15.37 2.03 -9.71
CA SER A 172 15.91 0.99 -10.59
C SER A 172 15.36 1.12 -12.00
N TYR A 173 14.05 1.27 -12.16
CA TYR A 173 13.41 1.44 -13.45
C TYR A 173 13.92 2.69 -14.19
N GLU A 174 13.98 3.85 -13.52
CA GLU A 174 14.48 5.10 -14.11
C GLU A 174 15.93 4.94 -14.60
N LYS A 175 16.78 4.32 -13.80
CA LYS A 175 18.18 4.06 -14.16
C LYS A 175 18.28 3.13 -15.36
N ASP A 176 17.65 1.95 -15.28
CA ASP A 176 17.81 0.88 -16.26
C ASP A 176 17.14 1.27 -17.60
N SER A 177 15.98 1.93 -17.55
CA SER A 177 15.33 2.46 -18.76
C SER A 177 16.15 3.58 -19.41
N THR A 178 16.69 4.53 -18.62
CA THR A 178 17.55 5.60 -19.17
C THR A 178 18.78 5.01 -19.85
N GLN A 179 19.38 3.98 -19.25
CA GLN A 179 20.51 3.27 -19.86
C GLN A 179 20.10 2.60 -21.17
N ALA A 180 19.03 1.81 -21.18
CA ALA A 180 18.57 1.09 -22.37
C ALA A 180 18.21 2.04 -23.53
N TYR A 181 17.52 3.15 -23.26
CA TYR A 181 17.22 4.16 -24.29
C TYR A 181 18.47 4.91 -24.76
N GLY A 182 19.43 5.18 -23.88
CA GLY A 182 20.71 5.80 -24.24
C GLY A 182 21.56 4.89 -25.14
N GLU A 183 21.61 3.60 -24.84
CA GLU A 183 22.30 2.59 -25.63
C GLU A 183 21.62 2.40 -27.00
N LEU A 184 20.28 2.34 -27.04
CA LEU A 184 19.51 2.32 -28.28
C LEU A 184 19.79 3.55 -29.16
N ASN A 185 19.77 4.76 -28.58
CA ASN A 185 20.09 5.98 -29.30
C ASN A 185 21.53 5.96 -29.87
N SER A 186 22.49 5.50 -29.08
CA SER A 186 23.90 5.38 -29.50
C SER A 186 24.07 4.36 -30.63
N CYS A 187 23.32 3.25 -30.56
CA CYS A 187 23.26 2.26 -31.63
C CYS A 187 22.70 2.89 -32.91
N ILE A 188 21.58 3.60 -32.86
CA ILE A 188 20.98 4.24 -34.04
C ILE A 188 21.90 5.31 -34.66
N LEU A 189 22.59 6.09 -33.82
CA LEU A 189 23.53 7.13 -34.27
C LEU A 189 24.83 6.58 -34.86
N ASN A 190 25.04 5.26 -34.82
CA ASN A 190 26.28 4.61 -35.25
C ASN A 190 27.50 5.00 -34.39
N ASP A 191 27.26 5.43 -33.14
CA ASP A 191 28.31 5.73 -32.16
C ASP A 191 28.87 4.44 -31.52
N THR A 192 28.08 3.37 -31.51
CA THR A 192 28.46 2.04 -31.01
C THR A 192 28.22 0.98 -32.10
N PRO A 193 28.96 -0.15 -32.12
CA PRO A 193 28.64 -1.26 -33.01
C PRO A 193 27.27 -1.88 -32.65
N ILE A 194 26.61 -2.49 -33.64
CA ILE A 194 25.35 -3.21 -33.41
C ILE A 194 25.67 -4.44 -32.56
N PRO A 195 25.02 -4.64 -31.40
CA PRO A 195 25.27 -5.79 -30.56
C PRO A 195 24.94 -7.10 -31.31
N THR A 196 25.94 -7.97 -31.49
CA THR A 196 25.71 -9.32 -32.02
C THR A 196 25.47 -10.30 -30.88
N THR A 197 24.21 -10.73 -30.72
CA THR A 197 23.68 -11.75 -29.79
C THR A 197 23.44 -11.29 -28.35
N ALA A 198 22.21 -11.44 -27.88
CA ALA A 198 21.82 -11.33 -26.48
C ALA A 198 22.52 -12.43 -25.68
N THR A 199 23.59 -12.07 -24.96
CA THR A 199 24.02 -12.89 -23.83
C THR A 199 23.26 -12.35 -22.61
N PRO A 200 22.41 -13.15 -21.96
CA PRO A 200 21.74 -12.69 -20.74
C PRO A 200 22.82 -12.35 -19.72
N SER A 201 22.83 -11.10 -19.26
CA SER A 201 23.67 -10.69 -18.15
C SER A 201 23.18 -11.42 -16.91
N SER A 202 23.78 -12.57 -16.62
CA SER A 202 23.63 -13.27 -15.35
C SER A 202 24.19 -12.35 -14.27
N LYS A 203 23.33 -11.63 -13.55
CA LYS A 203 23.72 -10.96 -12.31
C LYS A 203 24.06 -12.03 -11.26
N VAL A 204 25.29 -11.98 -10.76
CA VAL A 204 25.77 -12.65 -9.53
C VAL A 204 25.45 -11.75 -8.34
#